data_AF-A0AAV9UGP8-F1
#
_entry.id   AF-A0AAV9UGP8-F1
#
_cell.length_a   1.000
_cell.length_b   1.000
_cell.length_c   1.000
_cell.angle_alpha   90.00
_cell.angle_beta   90.00
_cell.angle_gamma   90.00
#
_symmetry.space_group_name_H-M   'P 1'
#
loop_
_entity.id
_entity.type
_entity.pdbx_description
1 polymer ?
#
loop_
_entity_poly.entity_id
_entity_poly.type
_entity_poly.pdbx_seq_one_letter_code
_entity_poly.pdbx_strand_id
1 'polypeptide(L)'
;MHQYRNIFSRPLLWIRLLKAIISRSASYDSPEITTHIHSSIVTFSRFTRILRIHTKQNISKMVQAVRINCHGDRTMLKKPHYEAIKISATDKIFTDHETSDIADRLGLPILTHRCPPNPVWERELDHRAFNGWSPFNNREATFLHLSLDKDAVLDFSTGSMGWGWAPTQWQNRVGSVIVVRQDKKPLSPLHVEALCKYCLDEVQPLIGHSLGEYAPEEPMSKETAMSMICRPTFVIFWNKLLTAKLREGVDVDISSPYAV
;
A
#
# COMPACT_ATOMS: atom_id res chain seq x y z
N MET A 1 42.10 24.58 -1.31
CA MET A 1 40.73 25.16 -1.40
C MET A 1 39.72 24.06 -1.11
N HIS A 2 38.65 24.38 -0.37
CA HIS A 2 37.54 23.53 0.10
C HIS A 2 37.68 22.87 1.48
N GLN A 3 37.55 23.70 2.52
CA GLN A 3 37.04 23.30 3.84
C GLN A 3 35.97 24.33 4.26
N TYR A 4 34.71 24.10 3.93
CA TYR A 4 33.55 24.69 4.63
C TYR A 4 32.34 23.76 4.43
N ARG A 5 32.20 22.78 5.33
CA ARG A 5 30.93 22.11 5.65
C ARG A 5 30.71 22.26 7.15
N ASN A 6 29.45 22.48 7.55
CA ASN A 6 28.90 22.59 8.91
C ASN A 6 28.77 23.96 9.57
N ILE A 7 27.82 24.80 9.08
CA ILE A 7 27.29 25.94 9.87
C ILE A 7 25.77 25.82 10.15
N PHE A 8 25.06 24.82 9.62
CA PHE A 8 23.58 24.75 9.68
C PHE A 8 22.98 23.60 10.52
N SER A 9 23.63 23.13 11.58
CA SER A 9 23.15 21.95 12.34
C SER A 9 22.32 22.25 13.61
N ARG A 10 22.17 23.52 14.05
CA ARG A 10 21.46 23.83 15.32
C ARG A 10 20.63 25.13 15.28
N PRO A 11 19.41 25.11 14.71
CA PRO A 11 18.56 26.31 14.57
C PRO A 11 18.17 26.94 15.92
N LEU A 12 18.02 26.13 16.97
CA LEU A 12 17.66 26.61 18.32
C LEU A 12 18.77 27.41 19.00
N LEU A 13 20.03 27.16 18.65
CA LEU A 13 21.19 27.90 19.19
C LEU A 13 21.24 29.31 18.60
N TRP A 14 20.95 29.43 17.30
CA TRP A 14 20.84 30.71 16.59
C TRP A 14 19.72 31.60 17.14
N ILE A 15 18.57 31.02 17.47
CA ILE A 15 17.45 31.76 18.08
C ILE A 15 17.85 32.34 19.45
N ARG A 16 18.61 31.60 20.25
CA ARG A 16 19.12 32.09 21.54
C ARG A 16 20.16 33.20 21.37
N LEU A 17 21.07 33.07 20.39
CA LEU A 17 22.06 34.10 20.08
C LEU A 17 21.40 35.40 19.59
N LEU A 18 20.42 35.30 18.69
CA LEU A 18 19.69 36.47 18.17
C LEU A 18 18.88 37.18 19.25
N LYS A 19 18.22 36.44 20.15
CA LYS A 19 17.52 37.04 21.30
C LYS A 19 18.49 37.78 22.24
N ALA A 20 19.69 37.24 22.46
CA ALA A 20 20.72 37.89 23.28
C ALA A 20 21.30 39.16 22.62
N ILE A 21 21.45 39.16 21.29
CA ILE A 21 21.91 40.33 20.52
C ILE A 21 20.86 41.44 20.55
N ILE A 22 19.58 41.11 20.34
CA ILE A 22 18.47 42.08 20.37
C ILE A 22 18.27 42.67 21.77
N SER A 23 18.43 41.85 22.82
CA SER A 23 18.39 42.32 24.22
C SER A 23 19.52 43.30 24.57
N ARG A 24 20.67 43.20 23.91
CA ARG A 24 21.82 44.10 24.14
C ARG A 24 21.78 45.38 23.31
N SER A 25 21.06 45.41 22.18
CA SER A 25 20.95 46.60 21.33
C SER A 25 19.92 47.62 21.80
N ALA A 26 19.07 47.29 22.78
CA ALA A 26 18.06 48.19 23.34
C ALA A 26 18.65 49.29 24.27
N SER A 27 19.97 49.38 24.41
CA SER A 27 20.67 50.36 25.25
C SER A 27 21.43 51.44 24.48
N TYR A 28 21.23 51.56 23.16
CA TYR A 28 21.91 52.55 22.33
C TYR A 28 20.89 53.47 21.65
N ASP A 29 20.82 54.72 22.12
CA ASP A 29 20.03 55.80 21.52
C ASP A 29 20.75 56.37 20.28
N SER A 30 20.72 55.62 19.18
CA SER A 30 21.09 56.14 17.86
C SER A 30 19.98 55.86 16.84
N PRO A 31 19.37 56.90 16.24
CA PRO A 31 18.19 56.75 15.37
C PRO A 31 18.44 55.96 14.07
N GLU A 32 19.69 55.88 13.62
CA GLU A 32 20.09 55.08 12.44
C GLU A 32 20.17 53.58 12.74
N ILE A 33 20.44 53.21 14.00
CA ILE A 33 20.50 51.81 14.44
C ILE A 33 19.08 51.26 14.65
N THR A 34 18.15 52.10 15.13
CA THR A 34 16.77 51.71 15.43
C THR A 34 15.98 51.27 14.19
N THR A 35 16.21 51.92 13.04
CA THR A 35 15.53 51.60 11.77
C THR A 35 16.01 50.27 11.16
N HIS A 36 17.32 49.99 11.21
CA HIS A 36 17.87 48.71 10.76
C HIS A 36 17.43 47.53 11.63
N ILE A 37 17.29 47.74 12.94
CA ILE A 37 16.79 46.73 13.87
C ILE A 37 15.30 46.45 13.64
N HIS A 38 14.47 47.47 13.43
CA HIS A 38 13.04 47.29 13.13
C HIS A 38 12.81 46.50 11.84
N SER A 39 13.53 46.80 10.76
CA SER A 39 13.45 46.05 9.49
C SER A 39 13.85 44.58 9.67
N SER A 40 14.90 44.32 10.45
CA SER A 40 15.38 42.96 10.74
C SER A 40 14.41 42.15 11.59
N ILE A 41 13.77 42.78 12.58
CA ILE A 41 12.76 42.13 13.45
C ILE A 41 11.47 41.80 12.67
N VAL A 42 11.00 42.70 11.80
CA VAL A 42 9.82 42.44 10.95
C VAL A 42 10.09 41.29 9.98
N THR A 43 11.29 41.24 9.39
CA THR A 43 11.71 40.15 8.50
C THR A 43 11.83 38.82 9.25
N PHE A 44 12.39 38.81 10.47
CA PHE A 44 12.49 37.62 11.32
C PHE A 44 11.11 37.13 11.84
N SER A 45 10.19 38.04 12.14
CA SER A 45 8.80 37.73 12.50
C SER A 45 8.04 37.08 11.33
N ARG A 46 8.24 37.57 10.09
CA ARG A 46 7.71 36.91 8.88
C ARG A 46 8.34 35.55 8.65
N PHE A 47 9.66 35.41 8.85
CA PHE A 47 10.38 34.14 8.68
C PHE A 47 9.95 33.08 9.70
N THR A 48 9.77 33.47 10.97
CA THR A 48 9.26 32.57 12.02
C THR A 48 7.79 32.21 11.82
N ARG A 49 6.97 33.10 11.24
CA ARG A 49 5.59 32.80 10.83
C ARG A 49 5.56 31.81 9.64
N ILE A 50 6.44 31.96 8.65
CA ILE A 50 6.58 31.01 7.53
C ILE A 50 7.05 29.63 8.03
N LEU A 51 8.03 29.58 8.93
CA LEU A 51 8.49 28.34 9.56
C LEU A 51 7.42 27.70 10.46
N ARG A 52 6.57 28.49 11.15
CA ARG A 52 5.42 27.99 11.92
C ARG A 52 4.28 27.47 11.05
N ILE A 53 4.07 28.08 9.87
CA ILE A 53 3.10 27.60 8.88
C ILE A 53 3.59 26.29 8.25
N HIS A 54 4.88 26.19 7.91
CA HIS A 54 5.48 24.95 7.40
C HIS A 54 5.53 23.80 8.42
N THR A 55 5.73 24.11 9.72
CA THR A 55 5.78 23.06 10.76
C THR A 55 4.41 22.62 11.28
N LYS A 56 3.33 23.36 11.01
CA LYS A 56 1.95 22.94 11.35
C LYS A 56 1.23 22.15 10.24
N GLN A 57 1.78 22.06 9.03
CA GLN A 57 1.07 21.53 7.85
C GLN A 57 1.45 20.09 7.43
N ASN A 58 2.19 19.33 8.24
CA ASN A 58 2.52 17.95 7.87
C ASN A 58 2.28 16.95 9.00
N ILE A 59 1.09 17.02 9.62
CA ILE A 59 0.50 15.79 10.14
C ILE A 59 0.06 15.02 8.89
N SER A 60 0.98 14.21 8.35
CA SER A 60 0.67 13.26 7.29
C SER A 60 -0.58 12.49 7.71
N LYS A 61 -1.71 12.75 7.06
CA LYS A 61 -2.94 11.99 7.28
C LYS A 61 -2.60 10.52 7.00
N MET A 62 -2.71 9.66 8.00
CA MET A 62 -2.42 8.24 7.83
C MET A 62 -3.65 7.55 7.24
N VAL A 63 -3.43 6.64 6.31
CA VAL A 63 -4.46 5.80 5.67
C VAL A 63 -4.31 4.38 6.20
N GLN A 64 -5.42 3.76 6.59
CA GLN A 64 -5.43 2.37 7.01
C GLN A 64 -5.38 1.48 5.76
N ALA A 65 -4.29 0.72 5.65
CA ALA A 65 -4.01 -0.21 4.58
C ALA A 65 -3.79 -1.62 5.15
N VAL A 66 -3.62 -2.59 4.27
CA VAL A 66 -3.35 -3.98 4.64
C VAL A 66 -2.11 -4.45 3.92
N ARG A 67 -1.26 -5.20 4.61
CA ARG A 67 -0.18 -5.95 4.00
C ARG A 67 -0.56 -7.42 3.90
N ILE A 68 -0.51 -7.97 2.69
CA ILE A 68 -0.53 -9.41 2.45
C ILE A 68 0.91 -9.90 2.62
N ASN A 69 1.20 -10.53 3.74
CA ASN A 69 2.55 -11.01 4.05
C ASN A 69 2.83 -12.32 3.30
N CYS A 70 3.94 -12.36 2.56
CA CYS A 70 4.40 -13.54 1.84
C CYS A 70 4.84 -14.66 2.78
N HIS A 71 5.11 -15.83 2.19
CA HIS A 71 5.55 -17.02 2.92
C HIS A 71 6.78 -16.76 3.80
N GLY A 72 7.77 -16.01 3.31
CA GLY A 72 8.99 -15.67 4.05
C GLY A 72 8.71 -14.85 5.31
N ASP A 73 7.91 -13.80 5.20
CA ASP A 73 7.52 -12.96 6.34
C ASP A 73 6.70 -13.74 7.38
N ARG A 74 5.82 -14.63 6.92
CA ARG A 74 5.02 -15.48 7.80
C ARG A 74 5.87 -16.53 8.52
N THR A 75 6.79 -17.17 7.81
CA THR A 75 7.60 -18.27 8.35
C THR A 75 8.72 -17.77 9.26
N MET A 76 9.49 -16.77 8.82
CA MET A 76 10.70 -16.31 9.52
C MET A 76 10.42 -15.19 10.53
N LEU A 77 9.49 -14.29 10.21
CA LEU A 77 9.17 -13.13 11.07
C LEU A 77 7.89 -13.33 11.88
N LYS A 78 7.23 -14.49 11.74
CA LYS A 78 5.96 -14.84 12.42
C LYS A 78 4.87 -13.78 12.22
N LYS A 79 4.88 -13.13 11.05
CA LYS A 79 3.87 -12.13 10.69
C LYS A 79 2.52 -12.79 10.40
N PRO A 80 1.39 -12.16 10.76
CA PRO A 80 0.08 -12.63 10.33
C PRO A 80 -0.03 -12.54 8.80
N HIS A 81 -0.89 -13.37 8.19
CA HIS A 81 -1.04 -13.40 6.73
C HIS A 81 -1.58 -12.07 6.19
N TYR A 82 -2.60 -11.51 6.84
CA TYR A 82 -3.13 -10.18 6.55
C TYR A 82 -2.86 -9.27 7.74
N GLU A 83 -2.01 -8.26 7.56
CA GLU A 83 -1.58 -7.34 8.61
C GLU A 83 -2.16 -5.95 8.38
N ALA A 84 -2.86 -5.41 9.38
CA ALA A 84 -3.30 -4.02 9.36
C ALA A 84 -2.09 -3.09 9.50
N ILE A 85 -1.90 -2.17 8.55
CA ILE A 85 -0.81 -1.19 8.57
C ILE A 85 -1.33 0.22 8.32
N LYS A 86 -0.54 1.23 8.68
CA LYS A 86 -0.83 2.62 8.38
C LYS A 86 0.24 3.18 7.44
N ILE A 87 -0.19 3.78 6.34
CA ILE A 87 0.69 4.45 5.38
C ILE A 87 0.36 5.93 5.29
N SER A 88 1.28 6.73 4.76
CA SER A 88 1.01 8.15 4.55
C SER A 88 -0.03 8.35 3.44
N ALA A 89 -0.92 9.35 3.54
CA ALA A 89 -1.81 9.73 2.45
C ALA A 89 -1.08 10.29 1.21
N THR A 90 0.23 10.53 1.32
CA THR A 90 1.15 10.89 0.24
C THR A 90 2.15 9.76 -0.05
N ASP A 91 1.87 8.54 0.40
CA ASP A 91 2.68 7.37 0.05
C ASP A 91 2.69 7.16 -1.47
N LYS A 92 3.81 6.65 -1.99
CA LYS A 92 4.00 6.45 -3.42
C LYS A 92 2.98 5.50 -4.05
N ILE A 93 2.35 4.61 -3.28
CA ILE A 93 1.26 3.75 -3.79
C ILE A 93 0.10 4.57 -4.40
N PHE A 94 -0.09 5.84 -4.04
CA PHE A 94 -1.13 6.65 -4.66
C PHE A 94 -0.74 7.23 -6.03
N THR A 95 0.51 7.06 -6.46
CA THR A 95 1.05 7.56 -7.74
C THR A 95 1.75 6.50 -8.58
N ASP A 96 2.27 5.46 -7.94
CA ASP A 96 3.04 4.34 -8.51
C ASP A 96 2.47 3.05 -7.90
N HIS A 97 1.58 2.41 -8.63
CA HIS A 97 0.81 1.25 -8.17
C HIS A 97 0.34 0.39 -9.33
N GLU A 98 -0.17 -0.77 -8.97
CA GLU A 98 -0.88 -1.68 -9.84
C GLU A 98 -2.36 -1.76 -9.41
N THR A 99 -3.23 -2.18 -10.32
CA THR A 99 -4.64 -2.45 -10.07
C THR A 99 -4.96 -3.94 -10.29
N SER A 100 -6.19 -4.34 -10.00
CA SER A 100 -6.66 -5.70 -10.16
C SER A 100 -7.91 -5.70 -11.03
N ASP A 101 -7.85 -6.36 -12.19
CA ASP A 101 -9.00 -6.51 -13.09
C ASP A 101 -10.23 -7.07 -12.35
N ILE A 102 -10.01 -8.02 -11.44
CA ILE A 102 -11.06 -8.61 -10.61
C ILE A 102 -11.65 -7.53 -9.69
N ALA A 103 -10.82 -6.79 -8.94
CA ALA A 103 -11.33 -5.78 -8.02
C ALA A 103 -12.05 -4.62 -8.74
N ASP A 104 -11.51 -4.20 -9.89
CA ASP A 104 -12.13 -3.18 -10.75
C ASP A 104 -13.50 -3.65 -11.23
N ARG A 105 -13.61 -4.92 -11.66
CA ARG A 105 -14.88 -5.54 -12.06
C ARG A 105 -15.88 -5.65 -10.90
N LEU A 106 -15.40 -5.82 -9.67
CA LEU A 106 -16.23 -5.81 -8.47
C LEU A 106 -16.63 -4.39 -8.01
N GLY A 107 -16.01 -3.35 -8.59
CA GLY A 107 -16.21 -1.96 -8.17
C GLY A 107 -15.54 -1.64 -6.83
N LEU A 108 -14.43 -2.31 -6.51
CA LEU A 108 -13.61 -2.04 -5.34
C LEU A 108 -12.37 -1.24 -5.77
N PRO A 109 -12.25 0.04 -5.37
CA PRO A 109 -11.16 0.90 -5.82
C PRO A 109 -9.87 0.60 -5.04
N ILE A 110 -9.24 -0.55 -5.28
CA ILE A 110 -8.01 -0.95 -4.59
C ILE A 110 -6.78 -0.68 -5.45
N LEU A 111 -5.70 -0.29 -4.77
CA LEU A 111 -4.37 -0.14 -5.33
C LEU A 111 -3.47 -1.15 -4.64
N THR A 112 -2.55 -1.73 -5.38
CA THR A 112 -1.56 -2.68 -4.85
C THR A 112 -0.15 -2.21 -5.15
N HIS A 113 0.79 -2.56 -4.27
CA HIS A 113 2.21 -2.29 -4.49
C HIS A 113 3.06 -3.33 -3.76
N ARG A 114 4.02 -3.93 -4.47
CA ARG A 114 4.94 -4.94 -3.89
C ARG A 114 5.90 -4.31 -2.89
N CYS A 115 6.09 -4.96 -1.75
CA CYS A 115 7.11 -4.59 -0.79
C CYS A 115 8.48 -5.05 -1.28
N PRO A 116 9.56 -4.31 -0.96
CA PRO A 116 10.90 -4.88 -0.99
C PRO A 116 10.97 -6.16 -0.14
N PRO A 117 11.74 -7.17 -0.57
CA PRO A 117 11.94 -8.38 0.22
C PRO A 117 12.58 -8.07 1.58
N ASN A 118 12.30 -8.87 2.60
CA ASN A 118 12.91 -8.65 3.90
C ASN A 118 14.36 -9.20 3.91
N PRO A 119 15.36 -8.43 4.35
CA PRO A 119 16.75 -8.89 4.39
C PRO A 119 16.99 -10.15 5.22
N VAL A 120 16.12 -10.45 6.19
CA VAL A 120 16.21 -11.65 7.05
C VAL A 120 16.10 -12.95 6.25
N TRP A 121 15.24 -12.99 5.21
CA TRP A 121 15.02 -14.19 4.41
C TRP A 121 15.30 -14.02 2.92
N GLU A 122 15.50 -12.79 2.42
CA GLU A 122 15.74 -12.52 0.99
C GLU A 122 16.96 -13.28 0.45
N ARG A 123 18.00 -13.41 1.28
CA ARG A 123 19.25 -14.10 0.95
C ARG A 123 19.22 -15.59 1.30
N GLU A 124 18.14 -16.06 1.92
CA GLU A 124 18.00 -17.45 2.29
C GLU A 124 17.68 -18.26 1.03
N LEU A 125 18.70 -18.92 0.51
CA LEU A 125 18.61 -19.80 -0.66
C LEU A 125 18.20 -21.22 -0.25
N ASP A 126 18.25 -21.54 1.06
CA ASP A 126 17.84 -22.85 1.54
C ASP A 126 16.32 -22.95 1.63
N HIS A 127 15.72 -23.46 0.56
CA HIS A 127 14.29 -23.78 0.50
C HIS A 127 13.85 -24.76 1.61
N ARG A 128 14.76 -25.46 2.30
CA ARG A 128 14.39 -26.32 3.44
C ARG A 128 13.78 -25.53 4.59
N ALA A 129 14.25 -24.31 4.84
CA ALA A 129 13.65 -23.43 5.85
C ALA A 129 12.18 -23.08 5.54
N PHE A 130 11.75 -23.30 4.29
CA PHE A 130 10.42 -23.00 3.76
C PHE A 130 9.71 -24.23 3.20
N ASN A 131 10.09 -25.45 3.62
CA ASN A 131 9.47 -26.71 3.18
C ASN A 131 9.40 -26.87 1.65
N GLY A 132 10.45 -26.42 0.93
CA GLY A 132 10.51 -26.49 -0.53
C GLY A 132 9.81 -25.33 -1.26
N TRP A 133 9.12 -24.45 -0.55
CA TRP A 133 8.46 -23.30 -1.15
C TRP A 133 9.40 -22.09 -1.27
N SER A 134 9.14 -21.23 -2.25
CA SER A 134 9.82 -19.95 -2.33
C SER A 134 9.37 -19.04 -1.17
N PRO A 135 10.29 -18.35 -0.45
CA PRO A 135 9.90 -17.39 0.58
C PRO A 135 9.15 -16.19 -0.01
N PHE A 136 9.30 -15.94 -1.31
CA PHE A 136 8.57 -14.90 -2.01
C PHE A 136 7.14 -15.29 -2.37
N ASN A 137 6.72 -16.54 -2.11
CA ASN A 137 5.40 -17.02 -2.48
C ASN A 137 4.32 -16.20 -1.77
N ASN A 138 3.42 -15.63 -2.57
CA ASN A 138 2.24 -14.91 -2.13
C ASN A 138 1.10 -15.20 -3.11
N ARG A 139 0.56 -16.42 -2.99
CA ARG A 139 -0.50 -16.93 -3.86
C ARG A 139 -1.70 -15.98 -3.89
N GLU A 140 -2.10 -15.45 -2.74
CA GLU A 140 -3.23 -14.52 -2.65
C GLU A 140 -3.04 -13.29 -3.52
N ALA A 141 -1.84 -12.69 -3.49
CA ALA A 141 -1.53 -11.57 -4.36
C ALA A 141 -1.46 -11.96 -5.84
N THR A 142 -0.93 -13.14 -6.18
CA THR A 142 -0.94 -13.63 -7.57
C THR A 142 -2.36 -13.76 -8.11
N PHE A 143 -3.25 -14.40 -7.35
CA PHE A 143 -4.63 -14.65 -7.77
C PHE A 143 -5.49 -13.39 -7.79
N LEU A 144 -5.16 -12.40 -6.94
CA LEU A 144 -5.77 -11.08 -7.02
C LEU A 144 -5.52 -10.37 -8.36
N HIS A 145 -4.40 -10.68 -9.04
CA HIS A 145 -3.99 -10.01 -10.28
C HIS A 145 -4.18 -10.89 -11.53
N LEU A 146 -5.03 -11.93 -11.48
CA LEU A 146 -5.38 -12.66 -12.71
C LEU A 146 -6.05 -11.71 -13.71
N SER A 147 -5.61 -11.77 -14.96
CA SER A 147 -6.17 -10.95 -16.01
C SER A 147 -7.59 -11.38 -16.37
N LEU A 148 -8.52 -10.42 -16.41
CA LEU A 148 -9.87 -10.60 -16.97
C LEU A 148 -10.02 -9.96 -18.36
N ASP A 149 -8.92 -9.57 -18.99
CA ASP A 149 -8.92 -9.13 -20.38
C ASP A 149 -8.99 -10.38 -21.29
N LYS A 150 -10.18 -10.57 -21.88
CA LYS A 150 -10.45 -11.71 -22.75
C LYS A 150 -9.65 -11.67 -24.06
N ASP A 151 -9.24 -10.48 -24.48
CA ASP A 151 -8.50 -10.21 -25.71
C ASP A 151 -6.99 -10.11 -25.44
N ALA A 152 -6.56 -10.17 -24.17
CA ALA A 152 -5.15 -10.16 -23.81
C ALA A 152 -4.42 -11.34 -24.44
N VAL A 153 -3.36 -11.01 -25.18
CA VAL A 153 -2.42 -11.96 -25.76
C VAL A 153 -1.17 -12.07 -24.89
N LEU A 154 -0.52 -13.22 -24.98
CA LEU A 154 0.78 -13.45 -24.38
C LEU A 154 1.79 -12.48 -25.01
N ASP A 155 2.37 -11.62 -24.19
CA ASP A 155 3.40 -10.67 -24.59
C ASP A 155 4.46 -10.54 -23.49
N PHE A 156 5.59 -11.20 -23.71
CA PHE A 156 6.70 -11.20 -22.77
C PHE A 156 7.37 -9.83 -22.63
N SER A 157 7.19 -8.90 -23.59
CA SER A 157 7.79 -7.57 -23.53
C SER A 157 7.06 -6.66 -22.52
N THR A 158 5.73 -6.81 -22.42
CA THR A 158 4.90 -6.13 -21.43
C THR A 158 4.69 -6.95 -20.16
N GLY A 159 5.04 -8.24 -20.19
CA GLY A 159 4.78 -9.18 -19.11
C GLY A 159 3.33 -9.65 -19.05
N SER A 160 2.51 -9.35 -20.07
CA SER A 160 1.17 -9.90 -20.23
C SER A 160 1.24 -11.40 -20.47
N MET A 161 0.44 -12.15 -19.72
CA MET A 161 0.35 -13.61 -19.84
C MET A 161 -0.97 -14.08 -20.45
N GLY A 162 -1.84 -13.13 -20.84
CA GLY A 162 -3.15 -13.39 -21.40
C GLY A 162 -4.23 -13.70 -20.36
N TRP A 163 -5.44 -13.93 -20.87
CA TRP A 163 -6.63 -14.27 -20.08
C TRP A 163 -6.36 -15.33 -19.01
N GLY A 164 -6.78 -15.04 -17.78
CA GLY A 164 -6.74 -16.01 -16.69
C GLY A 164 -5.37 -16.18 -16.04
N TRP A 165 -4.36 -15.45 -16.50
CA TRP A 165 -3.02 -15.46 -15.93
C TRP A 165 -2.68 -14.11 -15.32
N ALA A 166 -1.97 -14.12 -14.19
CA ALA A 166 -1.40 -12.91 -13.65
C ALA A 166 -0.21 -12.45 -14.52
N PRO A 167 0.04 -11.14 -14.66
CA PRO A 167 1.26 -10.66 -15.31
C PRO A 167 2.53 -11.25 -14.67
N THR A 168 3.63 -11.36 -15.42
CA THR A 168 4.86 -12.04 -14.97
C THR A 168 5.40 -11.54 -13.62
N GLN A 169 5.27 -10.23 -13.37
CA GLN A 169 5.64 -9.58 -12.10
C GLN A 169 4.83 -10.05 -10.89
N TRP A 170 3.64 -10.59 -11.12
CA TRP A 170 2.73 -11.16 -10.11
C TRP A 170 2.78 -12.69 -10.05
N GLN A 171 3.52 -13.35 -10.92
CA GLN A 171 3.77 -14.79 -10.86
C GLN A 171 5.08 -15.13 -10.12
N ASN A 172 6.11 -14.31 -10.33
CA ASN A 172 7.46 -14.63 -9.89
C ASN A 172 7.95 -13.69 -8.78
N ARG A 173 8.49 -14.31 -7.72
CA ARG A 173 9.10 -13.61 -6.57
C ARG A 173 8.23 -12.47 -6.01
N VAL A 174 6.92 -12.66 -5.94
CA VAL A 174 5.93 -11.61 -5.61
C VAL A 174 6.29 -10.86 -4.33
N GLY A 175 6.62 -11.58 -3.26
CA GLY A 175 6.91 -11.01 -1.96
C GLY A 175 5.65 -10.48 -1.27
N SER A 176 5.85 -9.74 -0.17
CA SER A 176 4.72 -9.12 0.55
C SER A 176 4.16 -7.95 -0.25
N VAL A 177 2.87 -7.65 -0.09
CA VAL A 177 2.16 -6.67 -0.92
C VAL A 177 1.35 -5.74 -0.02
N ILE A 178 1.39 -4.45 -0.29
CA ILE A 178 0.49 -3.47 0.34
C ILE A 178 -0.75 -3.33 -0.54
N VAL A 179 -1.91 -3.33 0.09
CA VAL A 179 -3.21 -3.06 -0.52
C VAL A 179 -3.83 -1.88 0.21
N VAL A 180 -4.30 -0.88 -0.55
CA VAL A 180 -5.00 0.30 -0.02
C VAL A 180 -6.16 0.64 -0.91
N ARG A 181 -7.15 1.38 -0.39
CA ARG A 181 -8.17 1.97 -1.26
C ARG A 181 -7.68 3.26 -1.88
N GLN A 182 -7.94 3.45 -3.16
CA GLN A 182 -7.65 4.67 -3.93
C GLN A 182 -8.32 5.91 -3.30
N ASP A 183 -9.54 5.74 -2.77
CA ASP A 183 -10.30 6.79 -2.08
C ASP A 183 -9.82 7.06 -0.63
N LYS A 184 -8.75 6.37 -0.19
CA LYS A 184 -8.13 6.52 1.14
C LYS A 184 -9.06 6.17 2.31
N LYS A 185 -10.18 5.49 2.05
CA LYS A 185 -11.02 4.92 3.12
C LYS A 185 -10.30 3.74 3.78
N PRO A 186 -10.62 3.44 5.05
CA PRO A 186 -9.94 2.38 5.77
C PRO A 186 -10.19 1.01 5.13
N LEU A 187 -9.11 0.25 4.96
CA LEU A 187 -9.15 -1.13 4.51
C LEU A 187 -8.73 -2.04 5.67
N SER A 188 -9.54 -3.04 5.98
CA SER A 188 -9.28 -3.99 7.06
C SER A 188 -8.66 -5.28 6.53
N PRO A 189 -7.93 -6.04 7.37
CA PRO A 189 -7.45 -7.37 7.00
C PRO A 189 -8.55 -8.29 6.48
N LEU A 190 -9.75 -8.24 7.07
CA LEU A 190 -10.86 -9.11 6.65
C LEU A 190 -11.41 -8.72 5.27
N HIS A 191 -11.42 -7.43 4.90
CA HIS A 191 -11.78 -7.01 3.53
C HIS A 191 -10.85 -7.65 2.49
N VAL A 192 -9.54 -7.62 2.75
CA VAL A 192 -8.53 -8.17 1.83
C VAL A 192 -8.51 -9.68 1.85
N GLU A 193 -8.70 -10.31 3.02
CA GLU A 193 -8.87 -11.76 3.12
C GLU A 193 -10.05 -12.24 2.27
N ALA A 194 -11.21 -11.57 2.38
CA ALA A 194 -12.39 -11.94 1.61
C ALA A 194 -12.18 -11.79 0.10
N LEU A 195 -11.55 -10.70 -0.32
CA LEU A 195 -11.25 -10.48 -1.74
C LEU A 195 -10.29 -11.54 -2.28
N CYS A 196 -9.20 -11.82 -1.58
CA CYS A 196 -8.23 -12.81 -2.01
C CYS A 196 -8.82 -14.23 -2.04
N LYS A 197 -9.60 -14.60 -1.02
CA LYS A 197 -10.31 -15.89 -1.00
C LYS A 197 -11.35 -15.99 -2.10
N TYR A 198 -12.12 -14.93 -2.38
CA TYR A 198 -13.03 -14.93 -3.52
C TYR A 198 -12.28 -15.15 -4.85
N CYS A 199 -11.11 -14.53 -5.02
CA CYS A 199 -10.28 -14.75 -6.22
C CYS A 199 -9.83 -16.22 -6.34
N LEU A 200 -9.50 -16.86 -5.22
CA LEU A 200 -9.03 -18.25 -5.18
C LEU A 200 -10.15 -19.28 -5.28
N ASP A 201 -11.25 -19.07 -4.57
CA ASP A 201 -12.27 -20.09 -4.34
C ASP A 201 -13.44 -19.99 -5.34
N GLU A 202 -13.68 -18.80 -5.89
CA GLU A 202 -14.81 -18.55 -6.82
C GLU A 202 -14.33 -18.13 -8.21
N VAL A 203 -13.34 -17.22 -8.31
CA VAL A 203 -12.88 -16.71 -9.61
C VAL A 203 -11.95 -17.70 -10.33
N GLN A 204 -10.95 -18.26 -9.64
CA GLN A 204 -10.01 -19.21 -10.24
C GLN A 204 -10.73 -20.40 -10.90
N PRO A 205 -11.73 -21.07 -10.27
CA PRO A 205 -12.44 -22.16 -10.91
C PRO A 205 -13.18 -21.74 -12.19
N LEU A 206 -13.78 -20.55 -12.23
CA LEU A 206 -14.44 -20.04 -13.43
C LEU A 206 -13.45 -19.82 -14.57
N ILE A 207 -12.27 -19.27 -14.25
CA ILE A 207 -11.17 -19.09 -15.20
C ILE A 207 -10.65 -20.47 -15.67
N GLY A 208 -10.39 -21.40 -14.75
CA GLY A 208 -9.92 -22.75 -15.07
C GLY A 208 -10.89 -23.50 -15.98
N HIS A 209 -12.20 -23.34 -15.76
CA HIS A 209 -13.21 -23.92 -16.66
C HIS A 209 -13.15 -23.31 -18.05
N SER A 210 -12.98 -21.98 -18.15
CA SER A 210 -12.80 -21.34 -19.46
C SER A 210 -11.50 -21.72 -20.18
N LEU A 211 -10.49 -22.17 -19.44
CA LEU A 211 -9.22 -22.67 -19.98
C LEU A 211 -9.26 -24.17 -20.32
N GLY A 212 -10.35 -24.87 -19.99
CA GLY A 212 -10.50 -26.31 -20.23
C GLY A 212 -9.80 -27.21 -19.21
N GLU A 213 -9.58 -26.73 -17.98
CA GLU A 213 -8.97 -27.54 -16.90
C GLU A 213 -9.86 -28.71 -16.44
N TYR A 214 -11.16 -28.64 -16.71
CA TYR A 214 -12.16 -29.66 -16.33
C TYR A 214 -12.60 -30.49 -17.55
N ALA A 215 -11.66 -31.13 -18.25
CA ALA A 215 -12.04 -32.10 -19.28
C ALA A 215 -12.67 -33.36 -18.62
N PRO A 216 -13.67 -34.00 -19.26
CA PRO A 216 -14.11 -33.84 -20.64
C PRO A 216 -15.20 -32.78 -20.87
N GLU A 217 -15.62 -32.03 -19.85
CA GLU A 217 -16.63 -30.99 -19.98
C GLU A 217 -16.19 -29.89 -20.96
N GLU A 218 -17.14 -29.37 -21.76
CA GLU A 218 -16.85 -28.29 -22.69
C GLU A 218 -16.44 -27.03 -21.91
N PRO A 219 -15.33 -26.35 -22.30
CA PRO A 219 -14.91 -25.13 -21.64
C PRO A 219 -15.99 -24.05 -21.68
N MET A 220 -16.18 -23.37 -20.55
CA MET A 220 -17.05 -22.20 -20.49
C MET A 220 -16.48 -21.05 -21.32
N SER A 221 -17.33 -20.24 -21.98
CA SER A 221 -16.84 -19.03 -22.66
C SER A 221 -16.23 -18.02 -21.67
N LYS A 222 -15.22 -17.25 -22.10
CA LYS A 222 -14.61 -16.19 -21.27
C LYS A 222 -15.67 -15.18 -20.83
N GLU A 223 -16.60 -14.83 -21.71
CA GLU A 223 -17.73 -13.93 -21.44
C GLU A 223 -18.63 -14.45 -20.33
N THR A 224 -18.97 -15.74 -20.36
CA THR A 224 -19.78 -16.38 -19.32
C THR A 224 -19.03 -16.35 -17.98
N ALA A 225 -17.75 -16.72 -17.94
CA ALA A 225 -16.94 -16.66 -16.73
C ALA A 225 -16.91 -15.23 -16.15
N MET A 226 -16.63 -14.23 -16.99
CA MET A 226 -16.68 -12.82 -16.59
C MET A 226 -18.05 -12.41 -16.07
N SER A 227 -19.16 -12.84 -16.68
CA SER A 227 -20.51 -12.47 -16.24
C SER A 227 -20.82 -12.94 -14.81
N MET A 228 -20.20 -14.04 -14.38
CA MET A 228 -20.36 -14.60 -13.03
C MET A 228 -19.48 -13.89 -11.99
N ILE A 229 -18.35 -13.32 -12.42
CA ILE A 229 -17.46 -12.50 -11.60
C ILE A 229 -18.07 -11.10 -11.50
N CYS A 230 -18.84 -10.85 -10.44
CA CYS A 230 -19.57 -9.60 -10.27
C CYS A 230 -19.78 -9.25 -8.80
N ARG A 231 -20.10 -7.97 -8.54
CA ARG A 231 -20.32 -7.49 -7.17
C ARG A 231 -21.35 -8.32 -6.37
N PRO A 232 -22.51 -8.72 -6.90
CA PRO A 232 -23.45 -9.56 -6.18
C PRO A 232 -22.86 -10.89 -5.69
N THR A 233 -22.09 -11.59 -6.53
CA THR A 233 -21.49 -12.87 -6.14
C THR A 233 -20.40 -12.68 -5.08
N PHE A 234 -19.62 -11.61 -5.17
CA PHE A 234 -18.69 -11.25 -4.10
C PHE A 234 -19.39 -10.87 -2.78
N VAL A 235 -20.52 -10.14 -2.82
CA VAL A 235 -21.29 -9.81 -1.61
C VAL A 235 -21.84 -11.08 -0.94
N ILE A 236 -22.31 -12.05 -1.73
CA ILE A 236 -22.72 -13.36 -1.20
C ILE A 236 -21.53 -14.05 -0.54
N PHE A 237 -20.36 -14.06 -1.19
CA PHE A 237 -19.14 -14.64 -0.64
C PHE A 237 -18.70 -13.97 0.67
N TRP A 238 -18.69 -12.63 0.71
CA TRP A 238 -18.40 -11.83 1.90
C TRP A 238 -19.27 -12.25 3.09
N ASN A 239 -20.59 -12.35 2.90
CA ASN A 239 -21.52 -12.74 3.96
C ASN A 239 -21.31 -14.20 4.42
N LYS A 240 -20.99 -15.11 3.49
CA LYS A 240 -20.62 -16.50 3.83
C LYS A 240 -19.36 -16.52 4.70
N LEU A 241 -18.33 -15.74 4.34
CA LEU A 241 -17.10 -15.64 5.12
C LEU A 241 -17.36 -15.08 6.52
N LEU A 242 -18.12 -13.99 6.65
CA LEU A 242 -18.47 -13.43 7.96
C LEU A 242 -19.20 -14.45 8.84
N THR A 243 -20.14 -15.20 8.26
CA THR A 243 -20.86 -16.27 8.96
C THR A 243 -19.91 -17.37 9.44
N ALA A 244 -18.92 -17.76 8.63
CA ALA A 244 -17.92 -18.74 9.02
C ALA A 244 -17.03 -18.23 10.16
N LYS A 245 -16.55 -16.98 10.07
CA LYS A 245 -15.73 -16.32 11.11
C LYS A 245 -16.47 -16.21 12.44
N LEU A 246 -17.76 -15.88 12.42
CA LEU A 246 -18.60 -15.88 13.62
C LEU A 246 -18.68 -17.25 14.29
N ARG A 247 -18.83 -18.32 13.50
CA ARG A 247 -18.84 -19.71 14.02
C ARG A 247 -17.49 -20.11 14.62
N GLU A 248 -16.40 -19.53 14.14
CA GLU A 248 -15.05 -19.70 14.69
C GLU A 248 -14.78 -18.81 15.93
N GLY A 249 -15.78 -18.02 16.39
CA GLY A 249 -15.64 -17.13 17.54
C GLY A 249 -14.85 -15.85 17.25
N VAL A 250 -14.67 -15.49 15.98
CA VAL A 250 -14.05 -14.23 15.56
C VAL A 250 -15.11 -13.13 15.61
N ASP A 251 -14.80 -12.03 16.28
CA ASP A 251 -15.62 -10.82 16.25
C ASP A 251 -15.59 -10.20 14.85
N VAL A 252 -16.76 -10.00 14.25
CA VAL A 252 -16.93 -9.49 12.89
C VAL A 252 -17.74 -8.20 12.83
N ASP A 253 -17.67 -7.35 13.86
CA ASP A 253 -18.21 -5.99 13.80
C ASP A 253 -17.42 -5.13 12.81
N ILE A 254 -17.69 -5.33 11.52
CA ILE A 254 -16.98 -4.71 10.43
C ILE A 254 -17.93 -4.33 9.30
N SER A 255 -17.75 -3.10 8.82
CA SER A 255 -18.50 -2.57 7.70
C SER A 255 -18.27 -3.38 6.43
N SER A 256 -19.24 -3.36 5.52
CA SER A 256 -19.05 -3.90 4.17
C SER A 256 -17.80 -3.30 3.49
N PRO A 257 -17.08 -4.06 2.64
CA PRO A 257 -16.06 -3.51 1.76
C PRO A 257 -16.56 -2.37 0.85
N TYR A 258 -17.87 -2.24 0.67
CA TYR A 258 -18.51 -1.19 -0.13
C TYR A 258 -19.09 -0.04 0.70
N ALA A 259 -18.91 -0.03 2.02
CA ALA A 259 -19.42 1.04 2.86
C ALA A 259 -18.89 2.40 2.39
N VAL A 260 -19.82 3.36 2.29
CA VAL A 260 -19.57 4.73 1.85
C VAL A 260 -19.10 5.58 3.01
#